data_AF-A0A4Q5RB24-F1
#
_entry.id   AF-A0A4Q5RB24-F1
#
_cell.length_a   1.000
_cell.length_b   1.000
_cell.length_c   1.000
_cell.angle_alpha   90.00
_cell.angle_beta   90.00
_cell.angle_gamma   90.00
#
_symmetry.space_group_name_H-M   'P 1'
#
loop_
_entity.id
_entity.type
_entity.pdbx_description
1 polymer ?
#
loop_
_entity_poly.entity_id
_entity_poly.type
_entity_poly.pdbx_seq_one_letter_code
_entity_poly.pdbx_strand_id
1 'polypeptide(L)'
;IKIFQPVIMAWVLGISAVIAALVVYIKTLEPEAVQVFSGSLSSGLILLIFLLIILAALYKKIDVFSSFIDGAKGGFETAVKIIPYLVGMLVAISLLRTSGAFDVLIDGIKNLVLLTGSDTRWVDGIPTALIKPFSGGGARGMMVDTMNTYGPDSFAGRLSCVLQGSSDTTFYVIAVYFGAVSVKNTRYTVGAMLLADLVGIISAILLSYLFFA
;
A
#
# COMPACT_ATOMS: atom_id res chain seq x y z
N ILE A 1 -6.48 18.38 17.15
CA ILE A 1 -5.31 18.75 16.30
C ILE A 1 -5.65 20.06 15.61
N LYS A 2 -4.81 21.11 15.72
CA LYS A 2 -5.02 22.37 14.98
C LYS A 2 -4.52 22.17 13.54
N ILE A 3 -5.41 21.72 12.66
CA ILE A 3 -5.07 21.32 11.28
C ILE A 3 -4.43 22.48 10.49
N PHE A 4 -4.85 23.72 10.76
CA PHE A 4 -4.34 24.94 10.11
C PHE A 4 -3.06 25.52 10.73
N GLN A 5 -2.32 24.74 11.51
CA GLN A 5 -1.05 25.22 12.05
C GLN A 5 -0.06 25.47 10.89
N PRO A 6 0.59 26.66 10.83
CA PRO A 6 1.45 27.03 9.69
C PRO A 6 2.56 26.02 9.40
N VAL A 7 3.14 25.41 10.43
CA VAL A 7 4.19 24.40 10.29
C VAL A 7 3.68 23.11 9.65
N ILE A 8 2.49 22.64 10.07
CA ILE A 8 1.87 21.44 9.49
C ILE A 8 1.53 21.70 8.02
N MET A 9 0.95 22.87 7.72
CA MET A 9 0.64 23.26 6.35
C MET A 9 1.91 23.38 5.48
N ALA A 10 2.99 23.95 6.01
CA ALA A 10 4.25 24.06 5.29
C ALA A 10 4.83 22.68 4.92
N TRP A 11 4.79 21.73 5.85
CA TRP A 11 5.22 20.35 5.58
C TRP A 11 4.34 19.66 4.54
N VAL A 12 3.01 19.71 4.72
CA VAL A 12 2.06 19.05 3.81
C VAL A 12 2.18 19.65 2.41
N LEU A 13 2.07 20.98 2.28
CA LEU A 13 2.14 21.65 0.98
C LEU A 13 3.52 21.52 0.35
N GLY A 14 4.60 21.56 1.14
CA GLY A 14 5.96 21.38 0.64
C GLY A 14 6.18 20.00 0.03
N ILE A 15 5.80 18.93 0.75
CA ILE A 15 5.90 17.56 0.24
C ILE A 15 4.99 17.38 -0.98
N SER A 16 3.75 17.87 -0.92
CA SER A 16 2.82 17.81 -2.05
C SER A 16 3.36 18.54 -3.28
N ALA A 17 4.00 19.70 -3.12
CA ALA A 17 4.59 20.45 -4.23
C ALA A 17 5.77 19.70 -4.87
N VAL A 18 6.63 19.06 -4.07
CA VAL A 18 7.73 18.23 -4.58
C VAL A 18 7.19 17.04 -5.36
N ILE A 19 6.17 16.34 -4.83
CA ILE A 19 5.54 15.22 -5.52
C ILE A 19 4.88 15.70 -6.83
N ALA A 20 4.16 16.82 -6.80
CA ALA A 20 3.53 17.38 -8.00
C ALA A 20 4.57 17.75 -9.06
N ALA A 21 5.67 18.38 -8.67
CA ALA A 21 6.77 18.70 -9.59
C ALA A 21 7.38 17.44 -10.19
N LEU A 22 7.58 16.39 -9.40
CA LEU A 22 8.07 15.10 -9.88
C LEU A 22 7.11 14.47 -10.90
N VAL A 23 5.80 14.51 -10.64
CA VAL A 23 4.78 14.00 -11.57
C VAL A 23 4.78 14.81 -12.88
N VAL A 24 4.87 16.14 -12.80
CA VAL A 24 4.95 17.00 -13.99
C VAL A 24 6.20 16.67 -14.80
N TYR A 25 7.35 16.47 -14.15
CA TYR A 25 8.58 16.08 -14.82
C TYR A 25 8.46 14.70 -15.49
N ILE A 26 7.96 13.69 -14.78
CA ILE A 26 7.79 12.32 -15.33
C ILE A 26 6.86 12.33 -16.55
N LYS A 27 5.83 13.18 -16.56
CA LYS A 27 4.92 13.33 -17.71
C LYS A 27 5.60 13.87 -18.98
N THR A 28 6.75 14.54 -18.87
CA THR A 28 7.50 15.03 -20.04
C THR A 28 8.41 13.97 -20.67
N LEU A 29 8.60 12.83 -20.01
CA LEU A 29 9.51 11.78 -20.45
C LEU A 29 8.80 10.73 -21.32
N GLU A 30 9.54 10.16 -22.27
CA GLU A 30 9.10 8.97 -23.01
C GLU A 30 9.03 7.73 -22.09
N PRO A 31 8.18 6.73 -22.41
CA PRO A 31 7.96 5.56 -21.54
C PRO A 31 9.24 4.82 -21.12
N GLU A 32 10.20 4.68 -22.04
CA GLU A 32 11.49 4.04 -21.75
C GLU A 32 12.32 4.87 -20.75
N ALA A 33 12.34 6.19 -20.92
CA ALA A 33 13.04 7.12 -20.03
C ALA A 33 12.40 7.16 -18.62
N VAL A 34 11.08 7.00 -18.51
CA VAL A 34 10.39 6.89 -17.22
C VAL A 34 10.90 5.68 -16.43
N GLN A 35 11.08 4.54 -17.10
CA GLN A 35 11.53 3.31 -16.46
C GLN A 35 12.99 3.41 -16.00
N VAL A 36 13.87 3.98 -16.83
CA VAL A 36 15.28 4.24 -16.47
C VAL A 36 15.36 5.20 -15.29
N PHE A 37 14.67 6.34 -15.36
CA PHE A 37 14.68 7.35 -14.30
C PHE A 37 14.18 6.78 -12.96
N SER A 38 13.02 6.12 -12.97
CA SER A 38 12.42 5.54 -11.76
C SER A 38 13.31 4.45 -11.16
N GLY A 39 13.93 3.61 -12.00
CA GLY A 39 14.87 2.57 -11.57
C GLY A 39 16.12 3.16 -10.91
N SER A 40 16.79 4.10 -11.59
CA SER A 40 18.00 4.75 -11.07
C SER A 40 17.74 5.53 -9.78
N LEU A 41 16.61 6.25 -9.70
CA LEU A 41 16.23 6.98 -8.49
C LEU A 41 16.00 6.02 -7.31
N SER A 42 15.23 4.96 -7.52
CA SER A 42 14.93 3.96 -6.48
C SER A 42 16.20 3.27 -5.96
N SER A 43 17.01 2.73 -6.86
CA SER A 43 18.28 2.07 -6.47
C SER A 43 19.25 3.06 -5.83
N GLY A 44 19.34 4.29 -6.33
CA GLY A 44 20.17 5.35 -5.76
C GLY A 44 19.76 5.72 -4.34
N LEU A 45 18.46 5.87 -4.08
CA LEU A 45 17.93 6.14 -2.73
C LEU A 45 18.21 4.99 -1.76
N ILE A 46 18.02 3.74 -2.19
CA ILE A 46 18.32 2.57 -1.35
C ILE A 46 19.81 2.55 -0.98
N LEU A 47 20.70 2.69 -1.96
CA LEU A 47 22.13 2.73 -1.74
C LEU A 47 22.54 3.89 -0.83
N LEU A 48 21.94 5.06 -1.02
CA LEU A 48 22.16 6.23 -0.17
C LEU A 48 21.76 5.95 1.29
N ILE A 49 20.60 5.34 1.53
CA ILE A 49 20.16 4.98 2.89
C ILE A 49 21.14 4.01 3.54
N PHE A 50 21.56 2.96 2.83
CA PHE A 50 22.57 2.02 3.33
C PHE A 50 23.89 2.72 3.67
N LEU A 51 24.37 3.60 2.77
CA LEU A 51 25.58 4.38 2.98
C LEU A 51 25.46 5.28 4.22
N LEU A 52 24.34 5.98 4.37
CA LEU A 52 24.08 6.86 5.51
C LEU A 52 24.04 6.08 6.83
N ILE A 53 23.45 4.89 6.85
CA ILE A 53 23.43 4.01 8.04
C ILE A 53 24.86 3.62 8.43
N ILE A 54 25.68 3.17 7.46
CA ILE A 54 27.06 2.78 7.70
C ILE A 54 27.89 3.98 8.18
N LEU A 55 27.79 5.13 7.50
CA LEU A 55 28.49 6.35 7.88
C LEU A 55 28.08 6.84 9.27
N ALA A 56 26.79 6.78 9.61
CA ALA A 56 26.31 7.14 10.94
C ALA A 56 26.85 6.18 12.02
N ALA A 57 26.94 4.88 11.73
CA ALA A 57 27.52 3.90 12.63
C ALA A 57 29.03 4.12 12.82
N LEU A 58 29.77 4.41 11.75
CA LEU A 58 31.20 4.75 11.80
C LEU A 58 31.43 6.05 12.60
N TYR A 59 30.65 7.10 12.35
CA TYR A 59 30.72 8.37 13.08
C TYR A 59 30.47 8.17 14.58
N LYS A 60 29.48 7.35 14.92
CA LYS A 60 29.16 7.00 16.32
C LYS A 60 30.05 5.89 16.90
N LYS A 61 31.03 5.37 16.13
CA LYS A 61 31.93 4.28 16.50
C LYS A 61 31.20 3.01 16.97
N ILE A 62 30.11 2.68 16.31
CA ILE A 62 29.31 1.48 16.55
C ILE A 62 29.88 0.32 15.74
N ASP A 63 30.02 -0.86 16.36
CA ASP A 63 30.34 -2.09 15.64
C ASP A 63 29.15 -2.49 14.76
N VAL A 64 29.28 -2.22 13.46
CA VAL A 64 28.23 -2.45 12.47
C VAL A 64 27.88 -3.94 12.37
N PHE A 65 28.88 -4.81 12.40
CA PHE A 65 28.66 -6.24 12.21
C PHE A 65 27.95 -6.84 13.42
N SER A 66 28.43 -6.56 14.63
CA SER A 66 27.77 -7.04 15.85
C SER A 66 26.33 -6.51 15.95
N SER A 67 26.13 -5.21 15.71
CA SER A 67 24.80 -4.58 15.77
C SER A 67 23.83 -5.18 14.75
N PHE A 68 24.33 -5.51 13.54
CA PHE A 68 23.54 -6.18 12.52
C PHE A 68 23.10 -7.58 12.97
N ILE A 69 24.00 -8.37 13.55
CA ILE A 69 23.69 -9.72 14.04
C ILE A 69 22.66 -9.66 15.18
N ASP A 70 22.82 -8.73 16.12
CA ASP A 70 21.87 -8.56 17.22
C ASP A 70 20.49 -8.12 16.70
N GLY A 71 20.46 -7.20 15.73
CA GLY A 71 19.23 -6.80 15.04
C GLY A 71 18.56 -7.97 14.32
N ALA A 72 19.34 -8.81 13.63
CA ALA A 72 18.82 -9.99 12.94
C ALA A 72 18.20 -11.02 13.90
N LYS A 73 18.85 -11.26 15.06
CA LYS A 73 18.31 -12.15 16.11
C LYS A 73 17.00 -11.60 16.69
N GLY A 74 16.95 -10.31 17.04
CA GLY A 74 15.72 -9.68 17.52
C GLY A 74 14.59 -9.69 16.48
N GLY A 75 14.94 -9.57 15.20
CA GLY A 75 14.01 -9.75 14.08
C GLY A 75 13.39 -11.14 14.04
N PHE A 76 14.17 -12.20 14.31
CA PHE A 76 13.68 -13.57 14.36
C PHE A 76 12.66 -13.78 15.50
N GLU A 77 12.96 -13.30 16.71
CA GLU A 77 12.01 -13.37 17.83
C GLU A 77 10.70 -12.63 17.54
N THR A 78 10.81 -11.46 16.90
CA THR A 78 9.66 -10.66 16.50
C THR A 78 8.82 -11.41 15.46
N ALA A 79 9.45 -12.03 14.47
CA ALA A 79 8.76 -12.84 13.47
C ALA A 79 7.95 -13.98 14.13
N VAL A 80 8.55 -14.74 15.06
CA VAL A 80 7.86 -15.82 15.78
C VAL A 80 6.64 -15.32 16.54
N LYS A 81 6.73 -14.16 17.20
CA LYS A 81 5.58 -13.55 17.91
C LYS A 81 4.43 -13.18 16.96
N ILE A 82 4.74 -12.82 15.71
CA ILE A 82 3.76 -12.32 14.75
C ILE A 82 3.09 -13.46 13.96
N ILE A 83 3.75 -14.60 13.76
CA ILE A 83 3.25 -15.75 12.97
C ILE A 83 1.78 -16.11 13.29
N PRO A 84 1.34 -16.26 14.55
CA PRO A 84 -0.04 -16.67 14.86
C PRO A 84 -1.09 -15.70 14.30
N TYR A 85 -0.84 -14.39 14.39
CA TYR A 85 -1.73 -13.36 13.88
C TYR A 85 -1.83 -13.41 12.35
N LEU A 86 -0.68 -13.63 11.68
CA LEU A 86 -0.64 -13.72 10.23
C LEU A 86 -1.36 -14.96 9.70
N VAL A 87 -1.13 -16.12 10.31
CA VAL A 87 -1.78 -17.37 9.91
C VAL A 87 -3.29 -17.25 10.03
N GLY A 88 -3.80 -16.77 11.17
CA GLY A 88 -5.25 -16.59 11.36
C GLY A 88 -5.88 -15.67 10.31
N MET A 89 -5.22 -14.53 10.04
CA MET A 89 -5.67 -13.58 9.03
C MET A 89 -5.63 -14.16 7.60
N LEU A 90 -4.54 -14.84 7.21
CA LEU A 90 -4.41 -15.44 5.87
C LEU A 90 -5.42 -16.57 5.64
N VAL A 91 -5.72 -17.38 6.66
CA VAL A 91 -6.77 -18.40 6.60
C VAL A 91 -8.15 -17.75 6.42
N ALA A 92 -8.47 -16.71 7.19
CA ALA A 92 -9.75 -16.00 7.07
C ALA A 92 -9.94 -15.37 5.68
N ILE A 93 -8.89 -14.74 5.13
CA ILE A 93 -8.90 -14.20 3.75
C ILE A 93 -9.13 -15.32 2.74
N SER A 94 -8.42 -16.45 2.89
CA SER A 94 -8.52 -17.58 1.97
C SER A 94 -9.93 -18.16 1.96
N LEU A 95 -10.53 -18.34 3.14
CA LEU A 95 -11.92 -18.78 3.29
C LEU A 95 -12.90 -17.80 2.63
N LEU A 96 -12.75 -16.50 2.89
CA LEU A 96 -13.60 -15.46 2.30
C LEU A 96 -13.51 -15.49 0.77
N ARG A 97 -12.29 -15.62 0.23
CA ARG A 97 -12.04 -15.71 -1.20
C ARG A 97 -12.66 -16.95 -1.83
N THR A 98 -12.48 -18.13 -1.24
CA THR A 98 -13.01 -19.38 -1.79
C THR A 98 -14.50 -19.57 -1.58
N SER A 99 -15.12 -18.79 -0.69
CA SER A 99 -16.56 -18.90 -0.38
C SER A 99 -17.48 -18.29 -1.45
N GLY A 100 -16.94 -17.55 -2.42
CA GLY A 100 -17.74 -16.76 -3.39
C GLY A 100 -18.37 -15.49 -2.81
N ALA A 101 -18.06 -15.15 -1.55
CA ALA A 101 -18.59 -13.94 -0.91
C ALA A 101 -18.19 -12.65 -1.65
N PHE A 102 -16.99 -12.60 -2.23
CA PHE A 102 -16.58 -11.47 -3.05
C PHE A 102 -17.41 -11.35 -4.32
N ASP A 103 -17.73 -12.44 -5.00
CA ASP A 103 -18.54 -12.40 -6.22
C ASP A 103 -19.93 -11.81 -5.93
N VAL A 104 -20.58 -12.30 -4.86
CA VAL A 104 -21.88 -11.78 -4.40
C VAL A 104 -21.81 -10.30 -4.04
N LEU A 105 -20.76 -9.88 -3.33
CA LEU A 105 -20.57 -8.49 -2.93
C LEU A 105 -20.31 -7.57 -4.15
N ILE A 106 -19.47 -8.00 -5.08
CA ILE A 106 -19.14 -7.26 -6.30
C ILE A 106 -20.36 -7.14 -7.20
N ASP A 107 -21.11 -8.22 -7.41
CA ASP A 107 -22.35 -8.19 -8.20
C ASP A 107 -23.40 -7.30 -7.54
N GLY A 108 -23.51 -7.34 -6.21
CA GLY A 108 -24.36 -6.42 -5.44
C GLY A 108 -23.99 -4.96 -5.67
N ILE A 109 -22.70 -4.62 -5.56
CA ILE A 109 -22.21 -3.25 -5.80
C ILE A 109 -22.46 -2.85 -7.26
N LYS A 110 -22.15 -3.71 -8.23
CA LYS A 110 -22.41 -3.43 -9.66
C LYS A 110 -23.87 -3.10 -9.91
N ASN A 111 -24.79 -3.91 -9.38
CA ASN A 111 -26.23 -3.66 -9.53
C ASN A 111 -26.63 -2.31 -8.94
N LEU A 112 -26.13 -1.95 -7.75
CA LEU A 112 -26.41 -0.66 -7.14
C LEU A 112 -25.85 0.52 -7.95
N VAL A 113 -24.63 0.38 -8.49
CA VAL A 113 -24.01 1.40 -9.33
C VAL A 113 -24.76 1.55 -10.67
N LEU A 114 -25.20 0.45 -11.27
CA LEU A 114 -26.02 0.46 -12.50
C LEU A 114 -27.33 1.24 -12.31
N LEU A 115 -27.97 1.16 -11.14
CA LEU A 115 -29.18 1.94 -10.83
C LEU A 115 -28.94 3.46 -10.89
N THR A 116 -27.69 3.91 -10.71
CA THR A 116 -27.32 5.33 -10.82
C THR A 116 -26.97 5.76 -12.24
N GLY A 117 -26.88 4.83 -13.19
CA GLY A 117 -26.41 5.07 -14.56
C GLY A 117 -24.90 5.34 -14.67
N SER A 118 -24.14 5.12 -13.59
CA SER A 118 -22.69 5.33 -13.55
C SER A 118 -21.93 4.13 -14.13
N ASP A 119 -20.69 4.37 -14.55
CA ASP A 119 -19.77 3.33 -15.01
C ASP A 119 -19.43 2.35 -13.87
N THR A 120 -19.46 1.05 -14.17
CA THR A 120 -19.19 -0.05 -13.23
C THR A 120 -17.81 -0.67 -13.36
N ARG A 121 -17.00 -0.26 -14.35
CA ARG A 121 -15.66 -0.85 -14.62
C ARG A 121 -14.72 -0.77 -13.42
N TRP A 122 -14.88 0.23 -12.55
CA TRP A 122 -14.07 0.35 -11.34
C TRP A 122 -14.39 -0.71 -10.28
N VAL A 123 -15.62 -1.23 -10.28
CA VAL A 123 -16.08 -2.22 -9.30
C VAL A 123 -15.29 -3.52 -9.44
N ASP A 124 -14.86 -3.86 -10.66
CA ASP A 124 -14.04 -5.04 -10.93
C ASP A 124 -12.63 -4.99 -10.35
N GLY A 125 -12.14 -3.80 -9.98
CA GLY A 125 -10.87 -3.62 -9.26
C GLY A 125 -10.99 -3.66 -7.74
N ILE A 126 -12.22 -3.59 -7.19
CA ILE A 126 -12.47 -3.49 -5.74
C ILE A 126 -12.00 -4.71 -4.92
N PRO A 127 -11.99 -5.96 -5.43
CA PRO A 127 -11.47 -7.07 -4.64
C PRO A 127 -10.02 -6.86 -4.18
N THR A 128 -9.17 -6.25 -5.01
CA THR A 128 -7.80 -5.86 -4.62
C THR A 128 -7.81 -4.85 -3.47
N ALA A 129 -8.67 -3.83 -3.55
CA ALA A 129 -8.83 -2.81 -2.51
C ALA A 129 -9.28 -3.40 -1.17
N LEU A 130 -10.21 -4.36 -1.18
CA LEU A 130 -10.75 -4.97 0.04
C LEU A 130 -9.74 -5.87 0.75
N ILE A 131 -8.90 -6.58 -0.01
CA ILE A 131 -7.87 -7.44 0.58
C ILE A 131 -6.65 -6.65 1.06
N LYS A 132 -6.37 -5.50 0.43
CA LYS A 132 -5.17 -4.71 0.69
C LYS A 132 -4.94 -4.34 2.17
N PRO A 133 -5.94 -3.89 2.95
CA PRO A 133 -5.79 -3.65 4.39
C PRO A 133 -5.34 -4.89 5.19
N PHE A 134 -5.64 -6.11 4.72
CA PHE A 134 -5.30 -7.34 5.42
C PHE A 134 -3.97 -7.93 4.93
N SER A 135 -3.73 -7.98 3.62
CA SER A 135 -2.56 -8.65 3.07
C SER A 135 -2.11 -8.07 1.73
N GLY A 136 -0.84 -7.68 1.64
CA GLY A 136 -0.25 -7.15 0.42
C GLY A 136 -0.04 -8.24 -0.62
N GLY A 137 0.37 -9.43 -0.19
CA GLY A 137 0.48 -10.61 -1.05
C GLY A 137 -0.89 -11.14 -1.50
N GLY A 138 -1.89 -11.11 -0.61
CA GLY A 138 -3.27 -11.47 -0.95
C GLY A 138 -3.88 -10.52 -1.97
N ALA A 139 -3.69 -9.21 -1.78
CA ALA A 139 -4.14 -8.19 -2.72
C ALA A 139 -3.46 -8.34 -4.08
N ARG A 140 -2.17 -8.74 -4.09
CA ARG A 140 -1.43 -9.01 -5.33
C ARG A 140 -2.01 -10.22 -6.06
N GLY A 141 -2.45 -11.24 -5.32
CA GLY A 141 -3.21 -12.35 -5.87
C GLY A 141 -4.48 -11.88 -6.57
N MET A 142 -5.30 -11.05 -5.90
CA MET A 142 -6.52 -10.49 -6.49
C MET A 142 -6.22 -9.61 -7.72
N MET A 143 -5.15 -8.82 -7.68
CA MET A 143 -4.71 -8.00 -8.80
C MET A 143 -4.40 -8.87 -10.03
N VAL A 144 -3.65 -9.97 -9.83
CA VAL A 144 -3.34 -10.93 -10.90
C VAL A 144 -4.61 -11.63 -11.40
N ASP A 145 -5.53 -12.00 -10.52
CA ASP A 145 -6.81 -12.61 -10.91
C ASP A 145 -7.63 -11.63 -11.77
N THR A 146 -7.74 -10.35 -11.37
CA THR A 146 -8.38 -9.30 -12.19
C THR A 146 -7.74 -9.18 -13.58
N MET A 147 -6.40 -9.21 -13.66
CA MET A 147 -5.70 -9.16 -14.95
C MET A 147 -5.96 -10.39 -15.81
N ASN A 148 -6.05 -11.57 -15.21
CA ASN A 148 -6.36 -12.81 -15.93
C ASN A 148 -7.80 -12.80 -16.44
N THR A 149 -8.74 -12.25 -15.68
CA THR A 149 -10.17 -12.20 -16.03
C THR A 149 -10.48 -11.13 -17.07
N TYR A 150 -9.96 -9.91 -16.91
CA TYR A 150 -10.32 -8.75 -17.75
C TYR A 150 -9.24 -8.34 -18.74
N GLY A 151 -8.03 -8.87 -18.60
CA GLY A 151 -6.85 -8.46 -19.36
C GLY A 151 -6.01 -7.43 -18.60
N PRO A 152 -4.67 -7.45 -18.73
CA PRO A 152 -3.78 -6.55 -18.00
C PRO A 152 -3.93 -5.08 -18.40
N ASP A 153 -4.30 -4.81 -19.65
CA ASP A 153 -4.54 -3.45 -20.18
C ASP A 153 -5.97 -2.94 -19.97
N SER A 154 -6.84 -3.75 -19.38
CA SER A 154 -8.20 -3.32 -19.04
C SER A 154 -8.19 -2.22 -17.98
N PHE A 155 -9.26 -1.43 -17.93
CA PHE A 155 -9.44 -0.43 -16.88
C PHE A 155 -9.33 -1.07 -15.47
N ALA A 156 -9.99 -2.21 -15.27
CA ALA A 156 -9.94 -2.95 -14.02
C ALA A 156 -8.53 -3.46 -13.68
N GLY A 157 -7.78 -3.96 -14.67
CA GLY A 157 -6.39 -4.40 -14.51
C GLY A 157 -5.43 -3.26 -14.15
N ARG A 158 -5.59 -2.08 -14.78
CA ARG A 158 -4.80 -0.89 -14.44
C ARG A 158 -5.19 -0.32 -13.08
N LEU A 159 -6.49 -0.29 -12.75
CA LEU A 159 -6.97 0.14 -11.43
C LEU A 159 -6.46 -0.77 -10.32
N SER A 160 -6.47 -2.09 -10.51
CA SER A 160 -5.97 -3.04 -9.50
C SER A 160 -4.47 -2.86 -9.24
N CYS A 161 -3.66 -2.50 -10.25
CA CYS A 161 -2.27 -2.06 -10.05
C CYS A 161 -2.15 -0.81 -9.18
N VAL A 162 -2.96 0.22 -9.44
CA VAL A 162 -2.94 1.46 -8.65
C VAL A 162 -3.37 1.18 -7.21
N LEU A 163 -4.43 0.40 -7.01
CA LEU A 163 -4.91 -0.01 -5.69
C LEU A 163 -3.85 -0.81 -4.93
N GLN A 164 -3.14 -1.72 -5.61
CA GLN A 164 -2.04 -2.48 -5.01
C GLN A 164 -0.91 -1.57 -4.48
N GLY A 165 -0.67 -0.42 -5.11
CA GLY A 165 0.31 0.56 -4.68
C GLY A 165 -0.22 1.68 -3.77
N SER A 166 -1.54 1.77 -3.55
CA SER A 166 -2.18 2.96 -2.97
C SER A 166 -2.06 3.09 -1.44
N SER A 167 -1.96 1.97 -0.72
CA SER A 167 -1.91 1.97 0.74
C SER A 167 -1.04 0.86 1.30
N ASP A 168 -0.89 0.83 2.63
CA ASP A 168 -0.23 -0.25 3.37
C ASP A 168 -1.24 -1.30 3.84
N THR A 169 -0.74 -2.38 4.43
CA THR A 169 -1.57 -3.46 4.97
C THR A 169 -2.04 -3.14 6.40
N THR A 170 -3.08 -2.32 6.56
CA THR A 170 -3.58 -1.83 7.86
C THR A 170 -3.56 -2.84 9.02
N PHE A 171 -4.24 -3.98 8.89
CA PHE A 171 -4.32 -4.98 9.97
C PHE A 171 -3.01 -5.72 10.19
N TYR A 172 -2.23 -5.94 9.13
CA TYR A 172 -0.90 -6.52 9.21
C TYR A 172 0.07 -5.58 9.93
N VAL A 173 0.06 -4.29 9.58
CA VAL A 173 0.84 -3.24 10.24
C VAL A 173 0.47 -3.21 11.73
N ILE A 174 -0.81 -3.20 12.08
CA ILE A 174 -1.21 -3.27 13.48
C ILE A 174 -0.66 -4.55 14.13
N ALA A 175 -0.84 -5.73 13.55
CA ALA A 175 -0.35 -6.99 14.13
C ALA A 175 1.17 -7.01 14.32
N VAL A 176 1.93 -6.54 13.34
CA VAL A 176 3.41 -6.52 13.38
C VAL A 176 3.91 -5.47 14.35
N TYR A 177 3.54 -4.20 14.12
CA TYR A 177 4.10 -3.09 14.87
C TYR A 177 3.58 -3.07 16.30
N PHE A 178 2.28 -3.29 16.52
CA PHE A 178 1.73 -3.28 17.87
C PHE A 178 2.03 -4.59 18.60
N GLY A 179 2.09 -5.72 17.88
CA GLY A 179 2.52 -6.99 18.46
C GLY A 179 3.96 -6.96 18.95
N ALA A 180 4.89 -6.34 18.20
CA ALA A 180 6.30 -6.22 18.59
C ALA A 180 6.49 -5.46 19.91
N VAL A 181 5.68 -4.43 20.18
CA VAL A 181 5.75 -3.62 21.40
C VAL A 181 4.59 -3.88 22.39
N SER A 182 3.82 -4.95 22.19
CA SER A 182 2.69 -5.35 23.05
C SER A 182 1.65 -4.26 23.32
N VAL A 183 1.35 -3.42 22.32
CA VAL A 183 0.33 -2.36 22.45
C VAL A 183 -1.07 -2.98 22.49
N LYS A 184 -1.79 -2.73 23.59
CA LYS A 184 -3.12 -3.32 23.86
C LYS A 184 -4.29 -2.42 23.43
N ASN A 185 -4.08 -1.12 23.30
CA ASN A 185 -5.16 -0.17 23.00
C ASN A 185 -5.06 0.34 21.56
N THR A 186 -5.93 -0.16 20.70
CA THR A 186 -5.95 0.12 19.25
C THR A 186 -7.17 0.91 18.80
N ARG A 187 -7.98 1.40 19.76
CA ARG A 187 -9.34 1.92 19.55
C ARG A 187 -9.45 2.93 18.40
N TYR A 188 -8.50 3.86 18.29
CA TYR A 188 -8.52 4.90 17.25
C TYR A 188 -7.68 4.57 16.02
N THR A 189 -6.76 3.60 16.15
CA THR A 189 -5.81 3.24 15.09
C THR A 189 -6.55 2.61 13.90
N VAL A 190 -7.39 1.62 14.16
CA VAL A 190 -8.09 0.88 13.10
C VAL A 190 -8.95 1.83 12.29
N GLY A 191 -9.76 2.68 12.95
CA GLY A 191 -10.64 3.63 12.26
C GLY A 191 -9.87 4.66 11.43
N ALA A 192 -8.77 5.21 11.96
CA ALA A 192 -7.95 6.18 11.23
C ALA A 192 -7.26 5.56 10.01
N MET A 193 -6.73 4.34 10.15
CA MET A 193 -6.05 3.63 9.06
C MET A 193 -7.04 3.19 7.97
N LEU A 194 -8.21 2.66 8.35
CA LEU A 194 -9.26 2.30 7.37
C LEU A 194 -9.82 3.53 6.64
N LEU A 195 -9.89 4.69 7.30
CA LEU A 195 -10.25 5.94 6.64
C LEU A 195 -9.18 6.37 5.63
N ALA A 196 -7.90 6.22 5.98
CA ALA A 196 -6.80 6.49 5.05
C ALA A 196 -6.83 5.52 3.85
N ASP A 197 -7.09 4.23 4.09
CA ASP A 197 -7.30 3.24 3.03
C ASP A 197 -8.47 3.65 2.11
N LEU A 198 -9.61 4.06 2.69
CA LEU A 198 -10.76 4.53 1.91
C LEU A 198 -10.42 5.74 1.03
N VAL A 199 -9.72 6.73 1.58
CA VAL A 199 -9.23 7.88 0.80
C VAL A 199 -8.29 7.43 -0.32
N GLY A 200 -7.41 6.47 -0.05
CA GLY A 200 -6.54 5.85 -1.04
C GLY A 200 -7.31 5.17 -2.17
N ILE A 201 -8.35 4.40 -1.83
CA ILE A 201 -9.22 3.72 -2.79
C ILE A 201 -9.95 4.73 -3.68
N ILE A 202 -10.57 5.75 -3.09
CA ILE A 202 -11.27 6.79 -3.85
C ILE A 202 -10.30 7.53 -4.78
N SER A 203 -9.12 7.89 -4.26
CA SER A 203 -8.09 8.57 -5.05
C SER A 203 -7.59 7.70 -6.21
N ALA A 204 -7.39 6.40 -5.96
CA ALA A 204 -7.00 5.45 -7.00
C ALA A 204 -8.05 5.35 -8.10
N ILE A 205 -9.33 5.24 -7.76
CA ILE A 205 -10.44 5.21 -8.73
C ILE A 205 -10.45 6.49 -9.57
N LEU A 206 -10.40 7.66 -8.93
CA LEU A 206 -10.44 8.95 -9.62
C LEU A 206 -9.23 9.14 -10.55
N LEU A 207 -8.03 8.79 -10.10
CA LEU A 207 -6.82 8.89 -10.92
C LEU A 207 -6.84 7.87 -12.06
N SER A 208 -7.32 6.66 -11.83
CA SER A 208 -7.50 5.67 -12.90
C SER A 208 -8.48 6.16 -13.96
N TYR A 209 -9.57 6.82 -13.56
CA TYR A 209 -10.47 7.48 -14.52
C TYR A 209 -9.80 8.64 -15.27
N LEU A 210 -8.98 9.44 -14.58
CA LEU A 210 -8.29 10.57 -15.22
C LEU A 210 -7.26 10.12 -16.27
N PHE A 211 -6.58 9.00 -16.06
CA PHE A 211 -5.46 8.57 -16.90
C PHE A 211 -5.80 7.41 -17.86
N PHE A 212 -6.81 6.61 -17.57
CA PHE A 212 -7.07 5.36 -18.28
C PHE A 212 -8.52 5.18 -18.77
N ALA A 213 -9.38 6.18 -18.63
CA ALA A 213 -10.77 6.13 -19.11
C ALA A 213 -10.92 6.52 -20.58
#